data_AF-X0XFQ1-F1
#
_entry.id   AF-X0XFQ1-F1
#
_cell.length_a   1.000
_cell.length_b   1.000
_cell.length_c   1.000
_cell.angle_alpha   90.00
_cell.angle_beta   90.00
_cell.angle_gamma   90.00
#
_symmetry.space_group_name_H-M   'P 1'
#
loop_
_entity.id
_entity.type
_entity.pdbx_description
1 polymer ?
#
loop_
_entity_poly.entity_id
_entity_poly.type
_entity_poly.pdbx_seq_one_letter_code
_entity_poly.pdbx_strand_id
1 'polypeptide(L)'
;FLKICKSVKNHTYNIDSKRGDLENIKNFLKEKRQFLLNLLENPNLLEHESFTNLLWAVFHLTDELTHRRSLNGLPETDYQHLAGDIKRAYHLLIIEWLYYMKHLKANYPYLFSLAVRTNPFDANASIEVK
;
A
#
# COMPACT_ATOMS: atom_id res chain seq x y z
N PHE A 1 13.57 -12.59 -5.15
CA PHE A 1 12.17 -12.41 -4.72
C PHE A 1 11.85 -13.10 -3.41
N LEU A 2 11.85 -14.44 -3.28
CA LEU A 2 11.49 -15.11 -2.01
C LEU A 2 12.28 -14.61 -0.77
N LYS A 3 13.60 -14.44 -0.89
CA LYS A 3 14.44 -13.87 0.18
C LYS A 3 14.03 -12.44 0.56
N ILE A 4 13.69 -11.61 -0.43
CA ILE A 4 13.27 -10.22 -0.24
C ILE A 4 11.89 -10.18 0.42
N CYS A 5 10.94 -10.99 -0.07
CA CYS A 5 9.61 -11.11 0.54
C CYS A 5 9.71 -11.55 2.01
N LYS A 6 10.61 -12.50 2.34
CA LYS A 6 10.86 -12.90 3.74
C LYS A 6 11.44 -11.75 4.57
N SER A 7 12.36 -10.97 4.00
CA SER A 7 12.93 -9.80 4.67
C SER A 7 11.86 -8.74 4.94
N VAL A 8 11.00 -8.43 3.96
CA VAL A 8 9.89 -7.48 4.07
C VAL A 8 8.86 -7.95 5.09
N LYS A 9 8.55 -9.26 5.11
CA LYS A 9 7.64 -9.87 6.08
C LYS A 9 8.11 -9.71 7.53
N ASN A 10 9.41 -9.82 7.75
CA ASN A 10 10.01 -9.74 9.09
C ASN A 10 10.48 -8.32 9.46
N HIS A 11 10.34 -7.35 8.57
CA HIS A 11 10.80 -6.00 8.83
C HIS A 11 9.84 -5.26 9.76
N THR A 12 10.39 -4.61 10.79
CA THR A 12 9.61 -3.75 11.69
C THR A 12 9.48 -2.37 11.08
N TYR A 13 8.34 -2.11 10.44
CA TYR A 13 7.97 -0.76 10.01
C TYR A 13 7.63 0.07 11.24
N ASN A 14 8.35 1.18 11.42
CA ASN A 14 8.06 2.20 12.41
C ASN A 14 7.22 3.30 11.76
N ILE A 15 5.91 3.19 11.86
CA ILE A 15 4.97 4.18 11.33
C ILE A 15 4.58 5.12 12.47
N ASP A 16 4.75 6.41 12.23
CA ASP A 16 4.28 7.47 13.12
C ASP A 16 3.19 8.27 12.41
N SER A 17 1.94 8.02 12.82
CA SER A 17 0.76 8.64 12.23
C SER A 17 0.66 10.15 12.53
N LYS A 18 1.44 10.68 13.49
CA LYS A 18 1.45 12.11 13.83
C LYS A 18 2.35 12.93 12.92
N ARG A 19 3.36 12.31 12.32
CA ARG A 19 4.33 12.98 11.45
C ARG A 19 3.87 13.10 10.01
N GLY A 20 2.88 12.29 9.62
CA GLY A 20 2.31 12.29 8.28
C GLY A 20 1.06 13.16 8.16
N ASP A 21 0.63 13.39 6.92
CA ASP A 21 -0.63 14.08 6.62
C ASP A 21 -1.77 13.05 6.49
N LEU A 22 -2.44 12.76 7.60
CA LEU A 22 -3.55 11.82 7.62
C LEU A 22 -4.77 12.33 6.84
N GLU A 23 -4.96 13.65 6.74
CA GLU A 23 -6.08 14.22 5.99
C GLU A 23 -5.86 14.07 4.49
N ASN A 24 -4.63 14.22 4.01
CA ASN A 24 -4.27 13.90 2.63
C ASN A 24 -4.51 12.42 2.30
N ILE A 25 -4.05 11.50 3.17
CA ILE A 25 -4.29 10.05 2.99
C ILE A 25 -5.80 9.76 2.95
N LYS A 26 -6.57 10.31 3.89
CA LYS A 26 -8.03 10.18 3.94
C LYS A 26 -8.67 10.63 2.63
N ASN A 27 -8.34 11.83 2.15
CA ASN A 27 -8.93 12.39 0.94
C ASN A 27 -8.57 11.57 -0.30
N PHE A 28 -7.31 11.16 -0.43
CA PHE A 28 -6.85 10.31 -1.52
C PHE A 28 -7.58 8.95 -1.52
N LEU A 29 -7.61 8.25 -0.38
CA LEU A 29 -8.26 6.95 -0.29
C LEU A 29 -9.78 7.04 -0.49
N LYS A 30 -10.42 8.09 0.02
CA LYS A 30 -11.84 8.36 -0.21
C LYS A 30 -12.14 8.56 -1.69
N GLU A 31 -11.32 9.33 -2.40
CA GLU A 31 -11.47 9.53 -3.86
C GLU A 31 -11.33 8.22 -4.63
N LYS A 32 -10.40 7.34 -4.22
CA LYS A 32 -10.17 6.04 -4.87
C LYS A 32 -11.13 4.94 -4.42
N ARG A 33 -12.04 5.17 -3.47
CA ARG A 33 -12.91 4.13 -2.89
C ARG A 33 -13.70 3.37 -3.95
N GLN A 34 -14.37 4.07 -4.87
CA GLN A 34 -15.17 3.40 -5.90
C GLN A 34 -14.30 2.57 -6.85
N PHE A 35 -13.12 3.07 -7.21
CA PHE A 35 -12.16 2.32 -8.00
C PHE A 35 -11.74 1.03 -7.31
N LEU A 36 -11.41 1.08 -6.02
CA LEU A 36 -11.02 -0.10 -5.24
C LEU A 36 -12.18 -1.09 -5.08
N LEU A 37 -13.43 -0.61 -4.98
CA LEU A 37 -14.61 -1.48 -4.89
C LEU A 37 -14.80 -2.26 -6.19
N ASN A 38 -14.68 -1.60 -7.33
CA ASN A 38 -14.79 -2.24 -8.64
C ASN A 38 -13.69 -3.31 -8.84
N LEU A 39 -12.53 -3.20 -8.19
CA LEU A 39 -11.50 -4.25 -8.23
C LEU A 39 -11.96 -5.53 -7.52
N LEU A 40 -12.75 -5.45 -6.45
CA LEU A 40 -13.27 -6.64 -5.75
C LEU A 40 -14.28 -7.42 -6.60
N GLU A 41 -14.95 -6.75 -7.53
CA GLU A 41 -15.90 -7.38 -8.45
C GLU A 41 -15.19 -8.19 -9.55
N ASN A 42 -13.87 -8.04 -9.71
CA ASN A 42 -13.11 -8.77 -10.72
C ASN A 42 -12.82 -10.20 -10.25
N PRO A 43 -13.38 -11.24 -10.90
CA PRO A 43 -13.21 -12.62 -10.47
C PRO A 43 -11.75 -13.09 -10.54
N ASN A 44 -10.94 -12.55 -11.44
CA ASN A 44 -9.51 -12.87 -11.54
C ASN A 44 -8.71 -12.41 -10.30
N LEU A 45 -9.24 -11.45 -9.53
CA LEU A 45 -8.60 -10.96 -8.30
C LEU A 45 -9.03 -11.75 -7.06
N LEU A 46 -10.24 -12.32 -7.07
CA LEU A 46 -10.76 -13.13 -5.97
C LEU A 46 -10.01 -14.46 -5.79
N GLU A 47 -9.40 -14.97 -6.86
CA GLU A 47 -8.52 -16.15 -6.80
C GLU A 47 -7.18 -15.87 -6.08
N HIS A 48 -6.84 -14.60 -5.88
CA HIS A 48 -5.61 -14.17 -5.19
C HIS A 48 -5.91 -13.64 -3.79
N GLU A 49 -5.94 -14.56 -2.81
CA GLU A 49 -6.23 -14.25 -1.39
C GLU A 49 -5.38 -13.09 -0.84
N SER A 50 -4.10 -12.99 -1.24
CA SER A 50 -3.20 -11.95 -0.73
C SER A 50 -3.57 -10.54 -1.21
N PHE A 51 -4.04 -10.39 -2.45
CA PHE A 51 -4.49 -9.11 -2.99
C PHE A 51 -5.81 -8.67 -2.35
N THR A 52 -6.75 -9.61 -2.16
CA THR A 52 -7.99 -9.35 -1.44
C THR A 52 -7.72 -8.89 0.00
N ASN A 53 -6.75 -9.50 0.70
CA ASN A 53 -6.33 -9.06 2.04
C ASN A 53 -5.75 -7.64 2.04
N LEU A 54 -4.99 -7.26 1.02
CA LEU A 54 -4.52 -5.87 0.84
C LEU A 54 -5.70 -4.91 0.71
N LEU A 55 -6.67 -5.22 -0.16
CA LEU A 55 -7.84 -4.37 -0.36
C LEU A 55 -8.62 -4.18 0.96
N TRP A 56 -8.85 -5.26 1.73
CA TRP A 56 -9.49 -5.16 3.03
C TRP A 56 -8.75 -4.25 4.01
N ALA A 57 -7.42 -4.35 4.08
CA ALA A 57 -6.63 -3.48 4.95
C ALA A 57 -6.74 -2.00 4.53
N VAL A 58 -6.78 -1.71 3.24
CA VAL A 58 -6.96 -0.35 2.72
C VAL A 58 -8.38 0.17 2.97
N PHE A 59 -9.41 -0.65 2.78
CA PHE A 59 -10.79 -0.27 3.09
C PHE A 59 -10.98 0.04 4.57
N HIS A 60 -10.47 -0.82 5.45
CA HIS A 60 -10.55 -0.60 6.88
C HIS A 60 -9.88 0.71 7.31
N LEU A 61 -8.66 0.99 6.82
CA LEU A 61 -7.99 2.27 7.07
C LEU A 61 -8.81 3.45 6.53
N THR A 62 -9.38 3.32 5.32
CA THR A 62 -10.22 4.36 4.72
C THR A 62 -11.46 4.63 5.58
N ASP A 63 -12.11 3.58 6.08
CA ASP A 63 -13.29 3.70 6.94
C ASP A 63 -12.92 4.40 8.25
N GLU A 64 -11.88 3.96 8.96
CA GLU A 64 -11.42 4.61 10.19
C GLU A 64 -11.14 6.11 10.01
N LEU A 65 -10.43 6.47 8.93
CA LEU A 65 -10.11 7.87 8.63
C LEU A 65 -11.36 8.70 8.29
N THR A 66 -12.31 8.13 7.54
CA THR A 66 -13.49 8.86 7.05
C THR A 66 -14.59 9.03 8.10
N HIS A 67 -14.70 8.11 9.06
CA HIS A 67 -15.67 8.22 10.15
C HIS A 67 -15.24 9.23 11.23
N ARG A 68 -13.95 9.59 11.29
CA ARG A 68 -13.43 10.60 12.21
C ARG A 68 -13.71 12.01 11.67
N ARG A 69 -14.37 12.83 12.50
CA ARG A 69 -14.69 14.23 12.16
C ARG A 69 -13.44 15.10 11.99
N SER A 70 -12.41 14.84 12.80
CA SER A 70 -11.11 15.50 12.77
C SER A 70 -10.02 14.44 12.96
N LEU A 71 -8.91 14.60 12.25
CA LEU A 71 -7.69 13.80 12.44
C LEU A 71 -6.60 14.57 13.22
N ASN A 72 -6.91 15.80 13.62
CA ASN A 72 -6.06 16.65 14.44
C ASN A 72 -6.43 16.51 15.92
N GLY A 73 -5.41 16.41 16.77
CA GLY A 73 -5.58 16.36 18.22
C GLY A 73 -6.26 15.09 18.72
N LEU A 74 -6.09 13.97 18.03
CA LEU A 74 -6.61 12.68 18.47
C LEU A 74 -5.92 12.25 19.79
N PRO A 75 -6.60 11.44 20.63
CA PRO A 75 -5.95 10.73 21.72
C PRO A 75 -4.74 9.91 21.24
N GLU A 76 -3.74 9.73 22.11
CA GLU A 76 -2.53 8.96 21.77
C GLU A 76 -2.85 7.56 21.25
N THR A 77 -3.80 6.90 21.91
CA THR A 77 -4.24 5.55 21.57
C THR A 77 -4.83 5.46 20.16
N ASP A 78 -5.51 6.51 19.70
CA ASP A 78 -6.05 6.59 18.35
C ASP A 78 -4.94 6.79 17.31
N TYR A 79 -3.94 7.64 17.60
CA TYR A 79 -2.77 7.76 16.73
C TYR A 79 -2.03 6.42 16.60
N GLN A 80 -1.85 5.70 17.70
CA GLN A 80 -1.22 4.37 17.70
C GLN A 80 -2.04 3.34 16.91
N HIS A 81 -3.37 3.37 17.05
CA HIS A 81 -4.27 2.51 16.26
C HIS A 81 -4.12 2.77 14.75
N LEU A 82 -4.23 4.04 14.33
CA LEU A 82 -4.08 4.42 12.92
C LEU A 82 -2.69 4.07 12.38
N ALA A 83 -1.63 4.22 13.18
CA ALA A 83 -0.29 3.80 12.79
C ALA A 83 -0.23 2.28 12.53
N GLY A 84 -0.94 1.48 13.33
CA GLY A 84 -1.10 0.04 13.14
C GLY A 84 -1.81 -0.31 11.84
N ASP A 85 -2.90 0.39 11.50
CA ASP A 85 -3.65 0.14 10.27
C ASP A 85 -2.88 0.58 9.02
N ILE A 86 -2.24 1.75 9.05
CA ILE A 86 -1.33 2.22 7.99
C ILE A 86 -0.21 1.20 7.79
N LYS A 87 0.40 0.72 8.88
CA LYS A 87 1.44 -0.32 8.83
C LYS A 87 0.93 -1.60 8.17
N ARG A 88 -0.28 -2.05 8.52
CA ARG A 88 -0.89 -3.26 7.93
C ARG A 88 -1.07 -3.11 6.42
N ALA A 89 -1.68 -2.01 5.97
CA ALA A 89 -1.89 -1.74 4.55
C ALA A 89 -0.56 -1.59 3.80
N TYR A 90 0.38 -0.80 4.33
CA TYR A 90 1.68 -0.56 3.71
C TYR A 90 2.51 -1.84 3.57
N HIS A 91 2.51 -2.68 4.60
CA HIS A 91 3.18 -3.97 4.57
C HIS A 91 2.68 -4.88 3.45
N LEU A 92 1.36 -5.04 3.35
CA LEU A 92 0.72 -5.86 2.31
C LEU A 92 1.01 -5.28 0.92
N LEU A 93 0.99 -3.95 0.79
CA LEU A 93 1.26 -3.26 -0.48
C LEU A 93 2.67 -3.56 -1.00
N ILE A 94 3.68 -3.56 -0.14
CA ILE A 94 5.06 -3.90 -0.54
C ILE A 94 5.13 -5.34 -1.03
N ILE A 95 4.45 -6.28 -0.36
CA ILE A 95 4.44 -7.69 -0.74
C ILE A 95 3.81 -7.88 -2.12
N GLU A 96 2.64 -7.27 -2.36
CA GLU A 96 1.97 -7.33 -3.66
C GLU A 96 2.80 -6.66 -4.76
N TRP A 97 3.45 -5.53 -4.47
CA TRP A 97 4.37 -4.90 -5.42
C TRP A 97 5.54 -5.82 -5.77
N LEU A 98 6.10 -6.56 -4.82
CA LEU A 98 7.17 -7.54 -5.10
C LEU A 98 6.67 -8.71 -5.95
N TYR A 99 5.45 -9.19 -5.74
CA TYR A 99 4.86 -10.22 -6.59
C TYR A 99 4.60 -9.70 -8.01
N TYR A 100 4.10 -8.47 -8.14
CA TYR A 100 3.96 -7.79 -9.41
C TYR A 100 5.31 -7.67 -10.14
N MET A 101 6.36 -7.20 -9.46
CA MET A 101 7.70 -7.10 -10.04
C MET A 101 8.27 -8.46 -10.45
N LYS A 102 8.00 -9.52 -9.69
CA LYS A 102 8.37 -10.90 -10.06
C LYS A 102 7.65 -11.34 -11.34
N HIS A 103 6.34 -11.07 -11.42
CA HIS A 103 5.52 -11.40 -12.57
C HIS A 103 5.97 -10.65 -13.83
N LEU A 104 6.20 -9.32 -13.73
CA LEU A 104 6.74 -8.52 -14.82
C LEU A 104 8.09 -9.05 -15.29
N LYS A 105 9.01 -9.37 -14.37
CA LYS A 105 10.33 -9.87 -14.74
C LYS A 105 10.26 -11.15 -15.59
N ALA A 106 9.32 -12.03 -15.26
CA ALA A 106 9.17 -13.33 -15.93
C ALA A 106 8.43 -13.22 -17.27
N ASN A 107 7.38 -12.40 -17.33
CA ASN A 107 6.44 -12.42 -18.46
C ASN A 107 6.53 -11.17 -19.35
N TYR A 108 7.00 -10.04 -18.81
CA TYR A 108 7.02 -8.74 -19.50
C TYR A 108 8.31 -7.96 -19.19
N PRO A 109 9.50 -8.40 -19.67
CA PRO A 109 10.78 -7.80 -19.29
C PRO A 109 10.91 -6.30 -19.59
N TYR A 110 10.23 -5.81 -20.64
CA TYR A 110 10.23 -4.39 -20.99
C TYR A 110 9.46 -3.54 -19.96
N LEU A 111 8.33 -4.04 -19.44
CA LEU A 111 7.59 -3.40 -18.35
C LEU A 111 8.38 -3.46 -17.05
N PHE A 112 9.03 -4.59 -16.77
CA PHE A 112 9.89 -4.72 -15.60
C PHE A 112 11.00 -3.67 -15.59
N SER A 113 11.67 -3.45 -16.73
CA SER A 113 12.72 -2.44 -16.85
C SER A 113 12.19 -1.04 -16.51
N LEU A 114 11.02 -0.68 -17.02
CA LEU A 114 10.38 0.59 -16.68
C LEU A 114 10.03 0.68 -15.18
N ALA A 115 9.40 -0.35 -14.61
CA ALA A 115 9.00 -0.38 -13.21
C ALA A 115 10.19 -0.31 -12.23
N VAL A 116 11.35 -0.85 -12.60
CA VAL A 116 12.60 -0.70 -11.83
C VAL A 116 13.10 0.74 -11.86
N ARG A 117 13.00 1.43 -13.00
CA ARG A 117 13.43 2.83 -13.15
C ARG A 117 12.51 3.82 -12.44
N THR A 118 11.23 3.49 -12.28
CA THR A 118 10.24 4.28 -11.53
C THR A 118 9.94 3.65 -10.17
N ASN A 119 10.92 2.97 -9.57
CA ASN A 119 10.71 2.26 -8.32
C ASN A 119 10.31 3.24 -7.20
N PRO A 120 9.13 3.08 -6.56
CA PRO A 120 8.65 4.02 -5.54
C PRO A 120 9.51 4.02 -4.26
N PHE A 121 10.40 3.04 -4.09
CA PHE A 121 11.33 2.95 -2.95
C PHE A 121 12.70 3.58 -3.23
N ASP A 122 12.94 4.10 -4.44
CA ASP A 122 14.12 4.88 -4.78
C ASP A 122 13.72 6.34 -4.97
N ALA A 123 14.07 7.20 -4.01
CA ALA A 123 13.77 8.63 -4.07
C ALA A 123 14.50 9.35 -5.22
N ASN A 124 15.53 8.74 -5.81
CA ASN A 124 16.27 9.27 -6.94
C ASN A 124 15.92 8.55 -8.26
N ALA A 125 14.86 7.74 -8.26
CA ALA A 125 14.36 7.05 -9.44
C ALA A 125 14.16 8.03 -10.62
N SER A 126 14.68 7.67 -11.79
CA SER A 126 14.52 8.45 -13.02
C SER A 126 14.17 7.53 -14.19
N ILE A 127 13.19 7.96 -14.98
CA ILE A 127 12.78 7.28 -16.22
C ILE A 127 13.86 7.44 -17.29
N GLU A 128 14.50 8.59 -17.33
CA GLU A 128 15.49 8.95 -18.34
C GLU A 128 16.82 8.23 -18.09
N VAL A 129 17.37 7.66 -19.16
CA VAL A 129 18.70 7.04 -19.16
C VAL A 129 19.73 8.16 -19.34
N LYS A 130 20.68 8.26 -18.41
CA LYS A 130 21.82 9.18 -18.51
C LYS A 130 22.96 8.55 -19.30
#